data_AF-A0A8T5U9V4-F1
#
_entry.id   AF-A0A8T5U9V4-F1
#
_cell.length_a   1.000
_cell.length_b   1.000
_cell.length_c   1.000
_cell.angle_alpha   90.00
_cell.angle_beta   90.00
_cell.angle_gamma   90.00
#
_symmetry.space_group_name_H-M   'P 1'
#
loop_
_entity.id
_entity.type
_entity.pdbx_description
1 polymer ?
#
loop_
_entity_poly.entity_id
_entity_poly.type
_entity_poly.pdbx_seq_one_letter_code
_entity_poly.pdbx_strand_id
1 'polypeptide(L)'
;MEIPGTQHLRNKDFTVKVIRVINNLLKEINKPIKLMHVCGTHEHTISKYGLRSLLPNSLEILSGPGCPVCVCPAADIDKAIELGKRENTIITTFGDMIRVPASNLSLAELKAKGADVRIVYGPHDAIKIAKENPEKEIIFFAIGFETTAPLIGYEIQSGPPSNFSVICAYKLIPAALELLISQSQLRIDGFISPGHVSTIIGLQPFKIFSDAYRVPNVIAGFEPNDVLLSILMILR
;
A
#
# COMPACT_ATOMS: atom_id res chain seq x y z
N MET A 1 -16.84 16.88 6.29
CA MET A 1 -17.42 16.13 7.42
C MET A 1 -16.42 16.23 8.56
N GLU A 2 -16.70 16.99 9.62
CA GLU A 2 -15.84 17.00 10.81
C GLU A 2 -16.21 15.80 11.67
N ILE A 3 -15.26 14.88 11.86
CA ILE A 3 -15.44 13.72 12.75
C ILE A 3 -15.04 14.18 14.16
N PRO A 4 -15.91 14.10 15.18
CA PRO A 4 -15.58 14.49 16.55
C PRO A 4 -14.27 13.85 17.04
N GLY A 5 -13.42 14.63 17.72
CA GLY A 5 -12.12 14.17 18.25
C GLY A 5 -10.96 14.17 17.24
N THR A 6 -11.23 14.22 15.93
CA THR A 6 -10.16 14.22 14.90
C THR A 6 -9.48 15.57 14.71
N GLN A 7 -10.05 16.65 15.25
CA GLN A 7 -9.51 18.01 15.13
C GLN A 7 -8.08 18.11 15.70
N HIS A 8 -7.76 17.32 16.73
CA HIS A 8 -6.41 17.27 17.31
C HIS A 8 -5.40 16.59 16.38
N LEU A 9 -5.83 15.73 15.46
CA LEU A 9 -4.95 14.98 14.58
C LEU A 9 -4.26 15.86 13.51
N ARG A 10 -4.82 17.06 13.28
CA ARG A 10 -4.24 18.12 12.42
C ARG A 10 -3.82 19.38 13.18
N ASN A 11 -3.94 19.39 14.50
CA ASN A 11 -3.67 20.57 15.31
C ASN A 11 -2.16 20.80 15.50
N LYS A 12 -1.68 22.00 15.13
CA LYS A 12 -0.26 22.39 15.21
C LYS A 12 0.29 22.42 16.63
N ASP A 13 -0.46 22.94 17.60
CA ASP A 13 0.01 23.03 18.98
C ASP A 13 0.19 21.64 19.59
N PHE A 14 -0.69 20.71 19.22
CA PHE A 14 -0.56 19.31 19.56
C PHE A 14 0.67 18.67 18.90
N THR A 15 0.91 18.92 17.61
CA THR A 15 2.12 18.49 16.88
C THR A 15 3.40 18.89 17.62
N VAL A 16 3.51 20.17 18.01
CA VAL A 16 4.70 20.70 18.72
C VAL A 16 4.90 20.00 20.06
N LYS A 17 3.82 19.72 20.80
CA LYS A 17 3.89 18.99 22.07
C LYS A 17 4.38 17.56 21.87
N VAL A 18 3.83 16.83 20.89
CA VAL A 18 4.23 15.44 20.60
C VAL A 18 5.70 15.36 20.18
N ILE A 19 6.16 16.24 19.30
CA ILE A 19 7.58 16.30 18.87
C ILE A 19 8.50 16.54 20.08
N ARG A 20 8.12 17.45 21.00
CA ARG A 20 8.91 17.69 22.21
C ARG A 20 9.08 16.42 23.05
N VAL A 21 8.03 15.62 23.20
CA VAL A 21 8.09 14.36 23.95
C VAL A 21 8.97 13.34 23.23
N ILE A 22 8.81 13.19 21.90
CA ILE A 22 9.67 12.32 21.08
C ILE A 22 11.14 12.69 21.25
N ASN A 23 11.47 13.99 21.21
CA ASN A 23 12.85 14.47 21.36
C ASN A 23 13.44 14.15 22.74
N ASN A 24 12.63 14.18 23.80
CA ASN A 24 13.09 13.81 25.14
C ASN A 24 13.34 12.31 25.24
N LEU A 25 12.43 11.47 24.72
CA LEU A 25 12.60 10.02 24.70
C LEU A 25 13.83 9.60 23.91
N LEU A 26 14.08 10.20 22.75
CA LEU A 26 15.27 9.88 21.94
C LEU A 26 16.58 10.23 22.65
N LYS A 27 16.60 11.29 23.48
CA LYS A 27 17.76 11.62 24.31
C LYS A 27 17.98 10.59 25.41
N GLU A 28 16.90 10.08 26.02
CA GLU A 28 16.97 9.04 27.06
C GLU A 28 17.43 7.70 26.47
N ILE A 29 16.91 7.33 25.30
CA ILE A 29 17.27 6.12 24.56
C ILE A 29 18.76 6.14 24.14
N ASN A 30 19.29 7.33 23.80
CA ASN A 30 20.69 7.58 23.49
C ASN A 30 21.32 6.60 22.47
N LYS A 31 20.54 6.19 21.47
CA LYS A 31 21.01 5.42 20.31
C LYS A 31 20.22 5.80 19.05
N PRO A 32 20.78 5.60 17.85
CA PRO A 32 20.02 5.73 16.61
C PRO A 32 18.85 4.74 16.59
N ILE A 33 17.70 5.20 16.11
CA ILE A 33 16.47 4.41 15.95
C ILE A 33 16.04 4.45 14.49
N LYS A 34 15.67 3.30 13.94
CA LYS A 34 15.14 3.15 12.59
C LYS A 34 13.71 2.63 12.64
N LEU A 35 12.77 3.48 12.25
CA LEU A 35 11.38 3.09 12.08
C LEU A 35 11.06 2.95 10.60
N MET A 36 10.15 2.05 10.26
CA MET A 36 9.69 1.87 8.88
C MET A 36 8.17 1.95 8.81
N HIS A 37 7.64 2.72 7.87
CA HIS A 37 6.25 2.60 7.47
C HIS A 37 6.17 1.77 6.18
N VAL A 38 5.04 1.09 5.95
CA VAL A 38 4.78 0.32 4.71
C VAL A 38 3.49 0.79 4.03
N CYS A 39 3.31 2.11 3.96
CA CYS A 39 2.13 2.71 3.34
C CYS A 39 2.48 3.96 2.53
N GLY A 40 2.17 3.95 1.22
CA GLY A 40 2.35 5.14 0.38
C GLY A 40 1.63 6.39 0.91
N THR A 41 0.47 6.23 1.56
CA THR A 41 -0.25 7.35 2.18
C THR A 41 0.47 7.91 3.41
N HIS A 42 1.13 7.07 4.21
CA HIS A 42 2.00 7.55 5.29
C HIS A 42 3.20 8.30 4.73
N GLU A 43 3.83 7.80 3.67
CA GLU A 43 4.92 8.51 2.99
C GLU A 43 4.46 9.88 2.48
N HIS A 44 3.28 9.95 1.86
CA HIS A 44 2.70 11.20 1.41
C HIS A 44 2.53 12.18 2.56
N THR A 45 1.97 11.75 3.70
CA THR A 45 1.81 12.59 4.89
C THR A 45 3.16 13.06 5.44
N ILE A 46 4.12 12.14 5.62
CA ILE A 46 5.45 12.46 6.14
C ILE A 46 6.15 13.51 5.26
N SER A 47 6.09 13.33 3.94
CA SER A 47 6.71 14.23 2.97
C SER A 47 5.96 15.56 2.86
N LYS A 48 4.63 15.55 2.75
CA LYS A 48 3.80 16.76 2.61
C LYS A 48 3.93 17.70 3.80
N TYR A 49 4.04 17.17 5.01
CA TYR A 49 4.19 17.96 6.24
C TYR A 49 5.64 18.11 6.70
N GLY A 50 6.61 17.57 5.95
CA GLY A 50 8.04 17.68 6.27
C GLY A 50 8.42 17.06 7.62
N LEU A 51 7.73 15.99 8.06
CA LEU A 51 7.89 15.45 9.41
C LEU A 51 9.33 14.97 9.69
N ARG A 52 10.04 14.44 8.68
CA ARG A 52 11.46 14.06 8.81
C ARG A 52 12.35 15.23 9.22
N SER A 53 12.08 16.43 8.71
CA SER A 53 12.86 17.64 9.02
C SER A 53 12.55 18.19 10.41
N LEU A 54 11.43 17.79 11.01
CA LEU A 54 11.03 18.21 12.37
C LEU A 54 11.57 17.28 13.47
N LEU A 55 12.06 16.11 13.08
CA LEU A 55 12.56 15.07 13.97
C LEU A 55 14.10 15.07 13.98
N PRO A 56 14.74 14.64 15.07
CA PRO A 56 16.19 14.66 15.18
C PRO A 56 16.81 13.57 14.31
N ASN A 57 18.05 13.78 13.85
CA ASN A 57 18.78 12.84 12.99
C ASN A 57 19.04 11.46 13.64
N SER A 58 18.86 11.34 14.95
CA SER A 58 18.92 10.06 15.66
C SER A 58 17.72 9.16 15.37
N LEU A 59 16.65 9.68 14.76
CA LEU A 59 15.48 8.93 14.34
C LEU A 59 15.37 8.93 12.81
N GLU A 60 15.57 7.78 12.20
CA GLU A 60 15.39 7.55 10.78
C GLU A 60 14.02 6.94 10.50
N ILE A 61 13.25 7.55 9.58
CA ILE A 61 11.96 7.02 9.13
C ILE A 61 12.09 6.53 7.69
N LEU A 62 12.20 5.23 7.54
CA LEU A 62 12.32 4.52 6.27
C LEU A 62 10.96 4.35 5.60
N SER A 63 10.96 4.46 4.27
CA SER A 63 9.82 4.10 3.43
C SER A 63 10.00 2.67 2.94
N GLY A 64 9.14 1.76 3.41
CA GLY A 64 9.14 0.36 3.01
C GLY A 64 8.30 0.10 1.75
N PRO A 65 8.04 -1.18 1.43
CA PRO A 65 7.29 -1.64 0.24
C PRO A 65 5.77 -1.36 0.32
N GLY A 66 5.38 -0.10 0.54
CA GLY A 66 3.99 0.33 0.73
C GLY A 66 3.24 0.74 -0.54
N CYS A 67 3.77 0.42 -1.73
CA CYS A 67 3.18 0.73 -3.03
C CYS A 67 2.95 -0.59 -3.79
N PRO A 68 1.70 -1.05 -3.97
CA PRO A 68 1.41 -2.36 -4.56
C PRO A 68 1.84 -2.45 -6.02
N VAL A 69 1.74 -1.32 -6.74
CA VAL A 69 2.18 -1.18 -8.14
C VAL A 69 3.71 -1.33 -8.25
N CYS A 70 4.44 -0.69 -7.34
CA CYS A 70 5.90 -0.66 -7.35
C CYS A 70 6.52 -2.03 -7.00
N VAL A 71 5.80 -2.87 -6.24
CA VAL A 71 6.23 -4.21 -5.84
C VAL A 71 5.61 -5.32 -6.71
N CYS A 72 4.87 -4.94 -7.75
CA CYS A 72 4.34 -5.89 -8.72
C CYS A 72 5.52 -6.48 -9.53
N PRO A 73 5.72 -7.81 -9.53
CA PRO A 73 6.76 -8.42 -10.33
C PRO A 73 6.54 -8.15 -11.83
N ALA A 74 7.62 -7.89 -12.56
CA ALA A 74 7.56 -7.74 -14.02
C ALA A 74 6.88 -8.93 -14.70
N ALA A 75 7.10 -10.15 -14.18
CA ALA A 75 6.47 -11.37 -14.67
C ALA A 75 4.93 -11.35 -14.61
N ASP A 76 4.32 -10.66 -13.64
CA ASP A 76 2.85 -10.54 -13.58
C ASP A 76 2.33 -9.55 -14.62
N ILE A 77 3.10 -8.49 -14.90
CA ILE A 77 2.79 -7.52 -15.97
C ILE A 77 2.98 -8.18 -17.35
N ASP A 78 4.04 -8.98 -17.52
CA ASP A 78 4.30 -9.74 -18.74
C ASP A 78 3.15 -10.71 -19.05
N LYS A 79 2.55 -11.36 -18.05
CA LYS A 79 1.33 -12.18 -18.24
C LYS A 79 0.18 -11.34 -18.80
N ALA A 80 -0.08 -10.16 -18.23
CA ALA A 80 -1.13 -9.27 -18.72
C ALA A 80 -0.85 -8.81 -20.16
N ILE A 81 0.43 -8.60 -20.49
CA ILE A 81 0.87 -8.23 -21.83
C ILE A 81 0.64 -9.36 -22.83
N GLU A 82 1.06 -10.59 -22.52
CA GLU A 82 0.88 -11.73 -23.42
C GLU A 82 -0.60 -12.06 -23.64
N LEU A 83 -1.43 -11.91 -22.60
CA LEU A 83 -2.88 -12.05 -22.72
C LEU A 83 -3.49 -10.93 -23.57
N GLY A 84 -3.05 -9.69 -23.40
CA GLY A 84 -3.53 -8.54 -24.18
C GLY A 84 -3.15 -8.54 -25.66
N LYS A 85 -2.20 -9.38 -26.08
CA LYS A 85 -1.87 -9.61 -27.50
C LYS A 85 -2.87 -10.52 -28.21
N ARG A 86 -3.70 -11.26 -27.48
CA ARG A 86 -4.67 -12.18 -28.07
C ARG A 86 -5.80 -11.40 -28.74
N GLU A 87 -6.33 -11.98 -29.81
CA GLU A 87 -7.55 -11.48 -30.43
C GLU A 87 -8.73 -11.52 -29.46
N ASN A 88 -9.69 -10.62 -29.65
CA ASN A 88 -10.91 -10.54 -28.83
C ASN A 88 -10.67 -10.43 -27.32
N THR A 89 -9.53 -9.88 -26.89
CA THR A 89 -9.21 -9.67 -25.47
C THR A 89 -9.16 -8.19 -25.13
N ILE A 90 -9.66 -7.81 -23.96
CA ILE A 90 -9.52 -6.48 -23.38
C ILE A 90 -8.84 -6.60 -22.02
N ILE A 91 -7.68 -5.96 -21.87
CA ILE A 91 -7.04 -5.81 -20.56
C ILE A 91 -7.60 -4.58 -19.87
N THR A 92 -8.04 -4.74 -18.63
CA THR A 92 -8.44 -3.64 -17.75
C THR A 92 -7.47 -3.54 -16.58
N THR A 93 -7.02 -2.32 -16.28
CA THR A 93 -6.02 -2.06 -15.23
C THR A 93 -6.23 -0.69 -14.58
N PHE A 94 -5.67 -0.49 -13.39
CA PHE A 94 -5.58 0.84 -12.80
C PHE A 94 -4.63 1.76 -13.59
N GLY A 95 -4.87 3.07 -13.49
CA GLY A 95 -4.17 4.08 -14.28
C GLY A 95 -2.69 4.25 -13.92
N ASP A 96 -2.32 3.97 -12.68
CA ASP A 96 -0.92 3.98 -12.20
C ASP A 96 -0.12 2.77 -12.73
N MET A 97 -0.76 1.63 -12.93
CA MET A 97 -0.11 0.42 -13.47
C MET A 97 0.17 0.51 -14.97
N ILE A 98 -0.62 1.26 -15.76
CA ILE A 98 -0.55 1.17 -17.23
C ILE A 98 0.85 1.50 -17.81
N ARG A 99 1.63 2.34 -17.14
CA ARG A 99 2.97 2.77 -17.57
C ARG A 99 4.12 2.04 -16.88
N VAL A 100 3.83 1.08 -16.00
CA VAL A 100 4.90 0.34 -15.31
C VAL A 100 5.63 -0.53 -16.33
N PRO A 101 6.97 -0.44 -16.39
CA PRO A 101 7.75 -1.27 -17.29
C PRO A 101 7.72 -2.74 -16.84
N ALA A 102 7.50 -3.64 -17.79
CA ALA A 102 7.72 -5.08 -17.61
C ALA A 102 9.08 -5.49 -18.20
N SER A 103 9.21 -6.72 -18.72
CA SER A 103 10.48 -7.18 -19.30
C SER A 103 10.82 -6.51 -20.63
N ASN A 104 9.83 -6.32 -21.51
CA ASN A 104 10.04 -5.80 -22.87
C ASN A 104 9.21 -4.56 -23.22
N LEU A 105 8.06 -4.39 -22.57
CA LEU A 105 7.12 -3.29 -22.81
C LEU A 105 6.21 -3.08 -21.60
N SER A 106 5.52 -1.96 -21.56
CA SER A 106 4.43 -1.62 -20.63
C SER A 106 3.06 -1.86 -21.29
N LEU A 107 1.99 -1.88 -20.48
CA LEU A 107 0.62 -1.95 -21.00
C LEU A 107 0.25 -0.74 -21.87
N ALA A 108 0.83 0.43 -21.59
CA ALA A 108 0.68 1.63 -22.41
C ALA A 108 1.30 1.46 -23.80
N GLU A 109 2.49 0.85 -23.88
CA GLU A 109 3.15 0.54 -25.15
C GLU A 109 2.43 -0.57 -25.90
N LEU A 110 1.88 -1.56 -25.20
CA LEU A 110 1.01 -2.58 -25.80
C LEU A 110 -0.23 -1.95 -26.45
N LYS A 111 -0.88 -1.02 -25.74
CA LYS A 111 -2.01 -0.24 -26.26
C LYS A 111 -1.63 0.55 -27.51
N ALA A 112 -0.45 1.19 -27.50
CA ALA A 112 0.06 1.93 -28.65
C ALA A 112 0.31 1.04 -29.88
N LYS A 113 0.52 -0.26 -29.68
CA LYS A 113 0.65 -1.28 -30.74
C LYS A 113 -0.69 -1.86 -31.21
N GLY A 114 -1.83 -1.32 -30.75
CA GLY A 114 -3.17 -1.68 -31.23
C GLY A 114 -3.97 -2.62 -30.32
N ALA A 115 -3.41 -3.07 -29.19
CA ALA A 115 -4.17 -3.86 -28.22
C ALA A 115 -5.24 -3.04 -27.50
N ASP A 116 -6.35 -3.66 -27.12
CA ASP A 116 -7.43 -3.02 -26.35
C ASP A 116 -7.09 -3.06 -24.85
N VAL A 117 -6.45 -1.98 -24.36
CA VAL A 117 -6.15 -1.79 -22.93
C VAL A 117 -6.92 -0.59 -22.40
N ARG A 118 -7.68 -0.80 -21.32
CA ARG A 118 -8.57 0.22 -20.73
C ARG A 118 -8.20 0.49 -19.27
N ILE A 119 -8.21 1.77 -18.91
CA ILE A 119 -8.01 2.21 -17.53
C ILE A 119 -9.36 2.16 -16.82
N VAL A 120 -9.39 1.59 -15.62
CA VAL A 120 -10.57 1.49 -14.76
C VAL A 120 -10.27 2.01 -13.35
N TYR A 121 -11.30 2.43 -12.61
CA TYR A 121 -11.16 2.83 -11.20
C TYR A 121 -11.38 1.68 -10.22
N GLY A 122 -11.87 0.54 -10.70
CA GLY A 122 -12.08 -0.65 -9.90
C GLY A 122 -12.61 -1.83 -10.71
N PRO A 123 -12.78 -2.99 -10.06
CA PRO A 123 -13.26 -4.20 -10.73
C PRO A 123 -14.69 -4.05 -11.27
N HIS A 124 -15.53 -3.21 -10.64
CA HIS A 124 -16.89 -2.94 -11.10
C HIS A 124 -16.95 -2.38 -12.53
N ASP A 125 -16.03 -1.47 -12.87
CA ASP A 125 -15.93 -0.92 -14.23
C ASP A 125 -15.53 -2.02 -15.24
N ALA A 126 -14.64 -2.94 -14.85
CA ALA A 126 -14.25 -4.07 -15.69
C ALA A 126 -15.42 -5.04 -15.92
N ILE A 127 -16.26 -5.28 -14.90
CA ILE A 127 -17.50 -6.06 -15.03
C ILE A 127 -18.49 -5.38 -15.97
N LYS A 128 -18.64 -4.05 -15.89
CA LYS A 128 -19.48 -3.30 -16.82
C LYS A 128 -18.98 -3.45 -18.26
N ILE A 129 -17.67 -3.33 -18.48
CA ILE A 129 -17.05 -3.55 -19.79
C ILE A 129 -17.32 -4.98 -20.28
N ALA A 130 -17.28 -5.99 -19.42
CA ALA A 130 -17.59 -7.38 -19.79
C ALA A 130 -19.03 -7.57 -20.27
N LYS A 131 -20.00 -6.94 -19.59
CA LYS A 131 -21.41 -6.95 -20.01
C LYS A 131 -21.64 -6.24 -21.36
N GLU A 132 -20.89 -5.18 -21.62
CA GLU A 132 -20.98 -4.40 -22.86
C GLU A 132 -20.25 -5.06 -24.05
N ASN A 133 -19.40 -6.07 -23.81
CA ASN A 133 -18.58 -6.73 -24.82
C ASN A 133 -18.66 -8.27 -24.69
N PRO A 134 -19.85 -8.88 -24.89
CA PRO A 134 -20.05 -10.32 -24.65
C PRO A 134 -19.17 -11.23 -25.52
N GLU A 135 -18.76 -10.75 -26.69
CA GLU A 135 -17.93 -11.50 -27.65
C GLU A 135 -16.42 -11.46 -27.33
N LYS A 136 -16.02 -10.71 -26.30
CA LYS A 136 -14.62 -10.49 -25.92
C LYS A 136 -14.32 -11.00 -24.53
N GLU A 137 -13.12 -11.54 -24.32
CA GLU A 137 -12.60 -11.85 -22.98
C GLU A 137 -12.11 -10.56 -22.31
N ILE A 138 -12.65 -10.26 -21.13
CA ILE A 138 -12.21 -9.13 -20.31
C ILE A 138 -11.36 -9.64 -19.18
N ILE A 139 -10.12 -9.16 -19.11
CA ILE A 139 -9.16 -9.58 -18.11
C ILE A 139 -8.84 -8.39 -17.21
N PHE A 140 -9.22 -8.48 -15.94
CA PHE A 140 -8.86 -7.48 -14.94
C PHE A 140 -7.52 -7.81 -14.31
N PHE A 141 -6.53 -6.92 -14.49
CA PHE A 141 -5.24 -7.03 -13.85
C PHE A 141 -5.35 -6.52 -12.41
N ALA A 142 -5.64 -7.42 -11.48
CA ALA A 142 -5.90 -7.12 -10.09
C ALA A 142 -4.60 -6.96 -9.30
N ILE A 143 -4.20 -5.71 -9.07
CA ILE A 143 -3.04 -5.33 -8.26
C ILE A 143 -3.53 -4.60 -7.02
N GLY A 144 -2.83 -4.81 -5.92
CA GLY A 144 -3.11 -4.10 -4.69
C GLY A 144 -2.63 -4.84 -3.46
N PHE A 145 -3.10 -4.36 -2.33
CA PHE A 145 -2.96 -5.01 -1.03
C PHE A 145 -4.33 -5.47 -0.53
N GLU A 146 -4.41 -5.76 0.76
CA GLU A 146 -5.62 -6.22 1.42
C GLU A 146 -6.77 -5.19 1.32
N THR A 147 -6.47 -3.90 1.18
CA THR A 147 -7.47 -2.83 1.01
C THR A 147 -8.34 -2.98 -0.24
N THR A 148 -7.76 -3.55 -1.30
CA THR A 148 -8.37 -3.63 -2.63
C THR A 148 -8.90 -5.03 -2.96
N ALA A 149 -8.43 -6.06 -2.25
CA ALA A 149 -8.84 -7.44 -2.47
C ALA A 149 -10.36 -7.69 -2.22
N PRO A 150 -11.01 -7.08 -1.20
CA PRO A 150 -12.45 -7.24 -1.01
C PRO A 150 -13.30 -6.75 -2.18
N LEU A 151 -12.83 -5.75 -2.94
CA LEU A 151 -13.57 -5.21 -4.08
C LEU A 151 -13.77 -6.27 -5.17
N ILE A 152 -12.71 -7.01 -5.50
CA ILE A 152 -12.82 -8.11 -6.48
C ILE A 152 -13.52 -9.32 -5.87
N GLY A 153 -13.31 -9.59 -4.58
CA GLY A 153 -13.99 -10.68 -3.88
C GLY A 153 -15.51 -10.54 -3.94
N TYR A 154 -16.02 -9.32 -3.76
CA TYR A 154 -17.44 -9.01 -3.92
C TYR A 154 -17.95 -9.25 -5.35
N GLU A 155 -17.22 -8.78 -6.37
CA GLU A 155 -17.63 -8.96 -7.78
C GLU A 155 -17.64 -10.45 -8.17
N ILE A 156 -16.65 -11.24 -7.73
CA ILE A 156 -16.61 -12.69 -7.95
C ILE A 156 -17.79 -13.38 -7.25
N GLN A 157 -18.06 -13.02 -5.99
CA GLN A 157 -19.20 -13.58 -5.24
C GLN A 157 -20.55 -13.23 -5.88
N SER A 158 -20.63 -12.08 -6.56
CA SER A 158 -21.85 -11.60 -7.21
C SER A 158 -22.16 -12.28 -8.55
N GLY A 159 -21.32 -13.21 -9.02
CA GLY A 159 -21.53 -13.93 -10.27
C GLY A 159 -21.21 -13.07 -11.49
N PRO A 160 -19.93 -12.82 -11.78
CA PRO A 160 -19.54 -12.00 -12.93
C PRO A 160 -19.92 -12.69 -14.25
N PRO A 161 -20.01 -11.94 -15.37
CA PRO A 161 -20.16 -12.53 -16.71
C PRO A 161 -19.11 -13.61 -16.99
N SER A 162 -19.47 -14.63 -17.77
CA SER A 162 -18.58 -15.76 -18.08
C SER A 162 -17.32 -15.37 -18.88
N ASN A 163 -17.33 -14.20 -19.52
CA ASN A 163 -16.20 -13.64 -20.24
C ASN A 163 -15.29 -12.76 -19.37
N PHE A 164 -15.45 -12.78 -18.04
CA PHE A 164 -14.61 -12.02 -17.10
C PHE A 164 -13.57 -12.92 -16.41
N SER A 165 -12.30 -12.55 -16.55
CA SER A 165 -11.14 -13.22 -15.97
C SER A 165 -10.32 -12.25 -15.12
N VAL A 166 -9.54 -12.76 -14.16
CA VAL A 166 -8.69 -11.95 -13.27
C VAL A 166 -7.26 -12.46 -13.27
N ILE A 167 -6.30 -11.56 -13.47
CA ILE A 167 -4.90 -11.81 -13.12
C ILE A 167 -4.70 -11.35 -11.68
N CYS A 168 -4.59 -12.30 -10.76
CA CYS A 168 -4.43 -12.01 -9.34
C CYS A 168 -2.95 -11.72 -9.01
N ALA A 169 -2.61 -10.45 -8.81
CA ALA A 169 -1.26 -9.99 -8.45
C ALA A 169 -1.20 -9.32 -7.07
N TYR A 170 -2.20 -9.54 -6.22
CA TYR A 170 -2.23 -9.03 -4.84
C TYR A 170 -1.01 -9.46 -4.02
N LYS A 171 -0.67 -8.62 -3.04
CA LYS A 171 0.41 -8.85 -2.09
C LYS A 171 -0.11 -8.63 -0.66
N LEU A 172 0.56 -9.26 0.30
CA LEU A 172 0.19 -9.19 1.72
C LEU A 172 1.23 -8.37 2.48
N ILE A 173 0.76 -7.38 3.24
CA ILE A 173 1.63 -6.51 4.03
C ILE A 173 2.28 -7.26 5.20
N PRO A 174 1.58 -8.07 6.01
CA PRO A 174 2.24 -8.81 7.08
C PRO A 174 3.37 -9.71 6.57
N ALA A 175 3.20 -10.36 5.42
CA ALA A 175 4.26 -11.17 4.81
C ALA A 175 5.48 -10.32 4.38
N ALA A 176 5.23 -9.12 3.85
CA ALA A 176 6.31 -8.19 3.51
C ALA A 176 7.07 -7.71 4.76
N LEU A 177 6.35 -7.40 5.85
CA LEU A 177 6.95 -7.00 7.13
C LEU A 177 7.82 -8.10 7.72
N GLU A 178 7.35 -9.35 7.70
CA GLU A 178 8.11 -10.51 8.19
C GLU A 178 9.41 -10.71 7.39
N LEU A 179 9.35 -10.57 6.06
CA LEU A 179 10.54 -10.61 5.20
C LEU A 179 11.54 -9.50 5.57
N LEU A 180 11.07 -8.28 5.83
CA LEU A 180 11.94 -7.15 6.19
C LEU A 180 12.64 -7.38 7.54
N ILE A 181 11.95 -7.97 8.52
CA ILE A 181 12.55 -8.32 9.82
C ILE A 181 13.64 -9.38 9.64
N SER A 182 13.43 -10.36 8.75
CA SER A 182 14.43 -11.40 8.48
C SER A 182 15.74 -10.84 7.90
N GLN A 183 15.73 -9.62 7.34
CA GLN A 183 16.89 -8.96 6.78
C GLN A 183 17.64 -8.17 7.87
N SER A 184 18.53 -8.85 8.58
CA SER A 184 19.35 -8.30 9.68
C SER A 184 20.11 -7.01 9.34
N GLN A 185 20.42 -6.78 8.07
CA GLN A 185 21.10 -5.57 7.60
C GLN A 185 20.24 -4.30 7.72
N LEU A 186 18.91 -4.41 7.67
CA LEU A 186 18.00 -3.27 7.74
C LEU A 186 17.93 -2.66 9.15
N ARG A 187 18.10 -3.48 10.19
CA ARG A 187 18.05 -3.10 11.62
C ARG A 187 16.83 -2.22 11.93
N ILE A 188 15.64 -2.74 11.68
CA ILE A 188 14.38 -2.03 11.92
C ILE A 188 14.02 -2.17 13.41
N ASP A 189 13.89 -1.04 14.11
CA ASP A 189 13.52 -0.99 15.53
C ASP A 189 12.00 -0.96 15.74
N GLY A 190 11.20 -0.65 14.71
CA GLY A 190 9.74 -0.65 14.82
C GLY A 190 9.02 -0.30 13.52
N PHE A 191 7.72 -0.58 13.50
CA PHE A 191 6.86 -0.35 12.33
C PHE A 191 5.70 0.59 12.60
N ILE A 192 5.42 1.45 11.62
CA ILE A 192 4.17 2.20 11.49
C ILE A 192 3.29 1.43 10.49
N SER A 193 2.33 0.68 11.01
CA SER A 193 1.48 -0.20 10.20
C SER A 193 0.33 0.54 9.50
N PRO A 194 -0.02 0.14 8.28
CA PRO A 194 -0.99 0.82 7.43
C PRO A 194 -2.41 0.75 7.99
N GLY A 195 -3.01 1.92 8.26
CA GLY A 195 -4.38 2.02 8.78
C GLY A 195 -5.42 1.34 7.89
N HIS A 196 -5.46 1.64 6.59
CA HIS A 196 -6.46 1.08 5.68
C HIS A 196 -6.36 -0.44 5.52
N VAL A 197 -5.14 -1.00 5.44
CA VAL A 197 -4.95 -2.46 5.40
C VAL A 197 -5.46 -3.08 6.69
N SER A 198 -5.14 -2.45 7.81
CA SER A 198 -5.59 -2.87 9.14
C SER A 198 -7.11 -2.79 9.32
N THR A 199 -7.79 -1.89 8.60
CA THR A 199 -9.26 -1.87 8.54
C THR A 199 -9.83 -3.18 7.97
N ILE A 200 -9.10 -3.83 7.05
CA ILE A 200 -9.54 -5.09 6.43
C ILE A 200 -9.15 -6.30 7.27
N ILE A 201 -7.88 -6.37 7.69
CA ILE A 201 -7.34 -7.58 8.34
C ILE A 201 -7.29 -7.52 9.86
N GLY A 202 -7.65 -6.37 10.45
CA GLY A 202 -7.63 -6.14 11.88
C GLY A 202 -6.22 -6.12 12.48
N LEU A 203 -6.17 -6.23 13.81
CA LEU A 203 -4.94 -6.21 14.61
C LEU A 203 -4.20 -7.55 14.61
N GLN A 204 -4.94 -8.66 14.46
CA GLN A 204 -4.44 -10.00 14.73
C GLN A 204 -3.20 -10.39 13.89
N PRO A 205 -3.14 -10.11 12.57
CA PRO A 205 -1.98 -10.47 11.75
C PRO A 205 -0.70 -9.72 12.11
N PHE A 206 -0.82 -8.58 12.78
CA PHE A 206 0.32 -7.76 13.20
C PHE A 206 0.89 -8.17 14.56
N LYS A 207 0.18 -9.00 15.33
CA LYS A 207 0.55 -9.35 16.71
C LYS A 207 1.88 -10.11 16.78
N ILE A 208 2.17 -10.91 15.75
CA ILE A 208 3.40 -11.72 15.66
C ILE A 208 4.68 -10.87 15.76
N PHE A 209 4.65 -9.63 15.27
CA PHE A 209 5.81 -8.74 15.29
C PHE A 209 6.23 -8.36 16.72
N SER A 210 5.26 -8.05 17.58
CA SER A 210 5.52 -7.77 18.99
C SER A 210 5.79 -9.05 19.79
N ASP A 211 5.00 -10.11 19.57
CA ASP A 211 5.01 -11.32 20.39
C ASP A 211 6.25 -12.19 20.12
N ALA A 212 6.56 -12.44 18.84
CA ALA A 212 7.64 -13.34 18.42
C ALA A 212 8.91 -12.59 18.05
N TYR A 213 8.79 -11.52 17.25
CA TYR A 213 9.95 -10.79 16.72
C TYR A 213 10.47 -9.70 17.66
N ARG A 214 9.71 -9.35 18.72
CA ARG A 214 10.03 -8.26 19.66
C ARG A 214 10.25 -6.92 18.97
N VAL A 215 9.57 -6.70 17.84
CA VAL A 215 9.58 -5.45 17.10
C VAL A 215 8.26 -4.73 17.36
N PRO A 216 8.26 -3.57 18.05
CA PRO A 216 7.05 -2.79 18.28
C PRO A 216 6.42 -2.35 16.96
N ASN A 217 5.10 -2.40 16.92
CA ASN A 217 4.33 -2.02 15.74
C ASN A 217 3.05 -1.29 16.14
N VAL A 218 2.79 -0.15 15.51
CA VAL A 218 1.62 0.68 15.79
C VAL A 218 0.84 0.91 14.51
N ILE A 219 -0.44 0.53 14.52
CA ILE A 219 -1.36 0.82 13.42
C ILE A 219 -1.76 2.28 13.51
N ALA A 220 -1.55 3.03 12.44
CA ALA A 220 -1.75 4.47 12.42
C ALA A 220 -2.71 4.92 11.32
N GLY A 221 -3.48 5.98 11.62
CA GLY A 221 -4.17 6.77 10.61
C GLY A 221 -3.20 7.57 9.72
N PHE A 222 -3.72 8.52 8.96
CA PHE A 222 -2.95 9.20 7.89
C PHE A 222 -2.72 10.68 8.16
N GLU A 223 -3.15 11.19 9.30
CA GLU A 223 -2.89 12.57 9.69
C GLU A 223 -1.46 12.73 10.22
N PRO A 224 -0.87 13.94 10.15
CA PRO A 224 0.48 14.15 10.65
C PRO A 224 0.63 13.75 12.12
N ASN A 225 -0.37 14.00 12.96
CA ASN A 225 -0.30 13.59 14.36
C ASN A 225 -0.60 12.11 14.57
N ASP A 226 -1.28 11.41 13.65
CA ASP A 226 -1.38 9.94 13.71
C ASP A 226 0.03 9.33 13.58
N VAL A 227 0.80 9.81 12.59
CA VAL A 227 2.18 9.37 12.37
C VAL A 227 3.05 9.70 13.58
N LEU A 228 2.99 10.93 14.10
CA LEU A 228 3.80 11.31 15.26
C LEU A 228 3.41 10.55 16.54
N LEU A 229 2.13 10.30 16.78
CA LEU A 229 1.68 9.49 17.90
C LEU A 229 2.15 8.04 17.76
N SER A 230 2.16 7.49 16.54
CA SER A 230 2.70 6.14 16.31
C SER A 230 4.19 6.05 16.65
N ILE A 231 4.98 7.05 16.25
CA ILE A 231 6.40 7.16 16.62
C ILE A 231 6.55 7.24 18.14
N LEU A 232 5.78 8.12 18.79
CA LEU A 232 5.81 8.27 20.24
C LEU A 232 5.50 6.96 20.97
N MET A 233 4.52 6.19 20.49
CA MET A 233 4.13 4.91 21.08
C MET A 233 5.19 3.82 20.86
N ILE A 234 5.88 3.82 19.72
CA ILE A 234 6.97 2.88 19.43
C ILE A 234 8.20 3.15 20.31
N LEU A 235 8.49 4.42 20.62
CA LEU A 235 9.64 4.82 21.42
C LEU A 235 9.47 4.60 22.94
N ARG A 236 8.27 4.24 23.40
CA ARG A 236 7.95 3.99 24.82
C ARG A 236 8.07 2.51 25.16
#